data_AF-A0A7J4ULC7-F1
#
_entry.id   AF-A0A7J4ULC7-F1
#
_cell.length_a   1.000
_cell.length_b   1.000
_cell.length_c   1.000
_cell.angle_alpha   90.00
_cell.angle_beta   90.00
_cell.angle_gamma   90.00
#
_symmetry.space_group_name_H-M   'P 1'
#
loop_
_entity.id
_entity.type
_entity.pdbx_description
1 polymer ?
#
loop_
_entity_poly.entity_id
_entity_poly.type
_entity_poly.pdbx_seq_one_letter_code
_entity_poly.pdbx_strand_id
1 'polypeptide(L)'
;MGQLQELEETFLEEYEAACILQKHQKTKSVTILLSKALFALVDYLIFAKYQKLPKNHSERFRILEIKEPLLYTALDDVWGLYRDSYSKPALEETVTTFMDTIHRIIQENEHFSQKITEISTR
;
A
#
# COMPACT_ATOMS: atom_id res chain seq x y z
N MET A 1 -21.66 -1.81 4.66
CA MET A 1 -20.71 -2.25 3.61
C MET A 1 -19.89 -3.41 4.16
N GLY A 2 -19.30 -4.25 3.31
CA GLY A 2 -18.44 -5.34 3.78
C GLY A 2 -17.02 -4.84 4.05
N GLN A 3 -16.31 -5.44 5.01
CA GLN A 3 -14.96 -5.01 5.40
C GLN A 3 -13.97 -4.96 4.20
N LEU A 4 -14.05 -5.92 3.28
CA LEU A 4 -13.23 -5.92 2.05
C LEU A 4 -13.54 -4.73 1.15
N GLN A 5 -14.81 -4.32 1.07
CA GLN A 5 -15.22 -3.18 0.26
C GLN A 5 -14.67 -1.87 0.85
N GLU A 6 -14.71 -1.72 2.18
CA GLU A 6 -14.15 -0.53 2.85
C GLU A 6 -12.63 -0.42 2.64
N LEU A 7 -11.92 -1.54 2.68
CA LEU A 7 -10.47 -1.58 2.42
C LEU A 7 -10.13 -1.31 0.95
N GLU A 8 -10.93 -1.85 0.01
CA GLU A 8 -10.82 -1.54 -1.42
C GLU A 8 -11.04 -0.04 -1.67
N GLU A 9 -12.12 0.53 -1.15
CA GLU A 9 -12.46 1.94 -1.32
C GLU A 9 -11.36 2.84 -0.74
N THR A 10 -10.84 2.51 0.45
CA THR A 10 -9.71 3.23 1.06
C THR A 10 -8.45 3.19 0.20
N PHE A 11 -8.11 2.01 -0.34
CA PHE A 11 -6.95 1.87 -1.22
C PHE A 11 -7.11 2.72 -2.48
N LEU A 12 -8.26 2.61 -3.15
CA LEU A 12 -8.54 3.33 -4.40
C LEU A 12 -8.54 4.85 -4.17
N GLU A 13 -9.22 5.33 -3.13
CA GLU A 13 -9.29 6.76 -2.81
C GLU A 13 -7.90 7.36 -2.58
N GLU A 14 -7.09 6.73 -1.72
CA GLU A 14 -5.76 7.23 -1.38
C GLU A 14 -4.79 7.12 -2.57
N TYR A 15 -4.86 6.04 -3.37
CA TYR A 15 -4.03 5.87 -4.56
C TYR A 15 -4.37 6.86 -5.68
N GLU A 16 -5.66 7.08 -5.95
CA GLU A 16 -6.11 8.06 -6.94
C GLU A 16 -5.75 9.48 -6.53
N ALA A 17 -5.94 9.82 -5.25
CA ALA A 17 -5.51 11.11 -4.71
C ALA A 17 -3.98 11.30 -4.85
N ALA A 18 -3.19 10.25 -4.60
CA ALA A 18 -1.75 10.28 -4.82
C ALA A 18 -1.40 10.58 -6.29
N CYS A 19 -2.04 9.89 -7.24
CA CYS A 19 -1.85 10.11 -8.67
C CYS A 19 -2.19 11.54 -9.10
N ILE A 20 -3.24 12.14 -8.53
CA ILE A 20 -3.61 13.54 -8.78
C ILE A 20 -2.51 14.47 -8.26
N LEU A 21 -2.08 14.29 -7.01
CA LEU A 21 -1.06 15.16 -6.40
C LEU A 21 0.32 15.03 -7.05
N GLN A 22 0.63 13.87 -7.63
CA GLN A 22 1.86 13.65 -8.39
C GLN A 22 1.94 14.57 -9.61
N LYS A 23 0.82 14.79 -10.31
CA LYS A 23 0.74 15.76 -11.43
C LYS A 23 1.05 17.20 -11.00
N HIS A 24 0.92 17.50 -9.71
CA HIS A 24 1.19 18.80 -9.11
C HIS A 24 2.54 18.85 -8.37
N GLN A 25 3.40 17.84 -8.53
CA GLN A 25 4.74 17.76 -7.91
C GLN A 25 4.70 17.92 -6.38
N LYS A 26 3.63 17.44 -5.73
CA LYS A 26 3.47 17.48 -4.26
C LYS A 26 4.08 16.24 -3.61
N THR A 27 5.37 15.98 -3.86
CA THR A 27 6.07 14.72 -3.56
C THR A 27 5.87 14.20 -2.13
N LYS A 28 5.90 15.10 -1.12
CA LYS A 28 5.65 14.71 0.27
C LYS A 28 4.23 14.18 0.49
N SER A 29 3.24 14.90 -0.02
CA SER A 29 1.83 14.48 0.06
C SER A 29 1.60 13.18 -0.70
N VAL A 30 2.19 13.05 -1.90
CA VAL A 30 2.12 11.81 -2.70
C VAL A 30 2.67 10.62 -1.90
N THR A 31 3.84 10.76 -1.28
CA THR A 31 4.46 9.69 -0.48
C THR A 31 3.56 9.26 0.68
N ILE A 32 2.93 10.20 1.38
CA ILE A 32 2.01 9.92 2.48
C ILE A 32 0.78 9.15 1.99
N LEU A 33 0.16 9.59 0.89
CA LEU A 33 -1.03 8.96 0.33
C LEU A 33 -0.70 7.55 -0.22
N LEU A 34 0.42 7.39 -0.92
CA LEU A 34 0.88 6.07 -1.37
C LEU A 34 1.16 5.12 -0.20
N SER A 35 1.71 5.63 0.92
CA SER A 35 1.93 4.82 2.11
C SER A 35 0.61 4.32 2.70
N LYS A 36 -0.41 5.19 2.79
CA LYS A 36 -1.75 4.79 3.24
C LYS A 36 -2.40 3.79 2.29
N ALA A 37 -2.33 4.04 0.99
CA ALA A 37 -2.83 3.12 -0.04
C ALA A 37 -2.17 1.74 0.13
N LEU A 38 -0.84 1.68 0.25
CA LEU A 38 -0.11 0.44 0.47
C LEU A 38 -0.58 -0.31 1.72
N PHE A 39 -0.79 0.38 2.86
CA PHE A 39 -1.29 -0.28 4.06
C PHE A 39 -2.73 -0.79 3.91
N ALA A 40 -3.60 -0.04 3.24
CA ALA A 40 -4.96 -0.47 2.94
C ALA A 40 -4.98 -1.70 2.00
N LEU A 41 -4.11 -1.73 0.99
CA LEU A 41 -3.93 -2.86 0.09
C LEU A 41 -3.45 -4.12 0.83
N VAL A 42 -2.47 -3.95 1.72
CA VAL A 42 -1.96 -5.05 2.56
C VAL A 42 -3.04 -5.55 3.52
N ASP A 43 -3.80 -4.65 4.14
CA ASP A 43 -4.90 -5.01 5.04
C ASP A 43 -6.02 -5.73 4.30
N TYR A 44 -6.33 -5.30 3.07
CA TYR A 44 -7.25 -5.99 2.17
C TYR A 44 -6.79 -7.44 1.96
N LEU A 45 -5.52 -7.65 1.60
CA LEU A 45 -4.99 -8.99 1.33
C LEU A 45 -5.00 -9.87 2.59
N ILE A 46 -4.56 -9.33 3.73
CA ILE A 46 -4.59 -10.05 5.01
C ILE A 46 -6.02 -10.44 5.36
N PHE A 47 -6.98 -9.52 5.21
CA PHE A 47 -8.37 -9.80 5.53
C PHE A 47 -8.98 -10.83 4.55
N ALA A 48 -8.72 -10.70 3.25
CA ALA A 48 -9.18 -11.65 2.23
C ALA A 48 -8.72 -13.08 2.52
N LYS A 49 -7.44 -13.26 2.86
CA LYS A 49 -6.83 -14.58 3.10
C LYS A 49 -7.09 -15.15 4.49
N TYR A 50 -7.10 -14.30 5.51
CA TYR A 50 -7.04 -14.73 6.93
C TYR A 50 -8.20 -14.27 7.79
N GLN A 51 -9.14 -13.47 7.24
CA GLN A 51 -10.28 -12.90 7.97
C GLN A 51 -9.84 -12.14 9.24
N LYS A 52 -8.66 -11.51 9.18
CA LYS A 52 -8.06 -10.77 10.27
C LYS A 52 -7.73 -9.35 9.82
N LEU A 53 -8.10 -8.36 10.63
CA LEU A 53 -7.70 -6.98 10.41
C LEU A 53 -6.63 -6.59 11.45
N PRO A 54 -5.42 -6.20 11.04
CA PRO A 54 -4.40 -5.77 11.99
C PRO A 54 -4.79 -4.44 12.64
N LYS A 55 -4.53 -4.30 13.95
CA LYS A 55 -4.89 -3.09 14.71
C LYS A 55 -3.87 -1.97 14.59
N ASN A 56 -2.65 -2.29 14.17
CA ASN A 56 -1.53 -1.36 14.06
C ASN A 56 -0.43 -1.94 13.16
N HIS A 57 0.59 -1.14 12.88
CA HIS A 57 1.73 -1.57 12.05
C HIS A 57 2.41 -2.82 12.61
N SER A 58 2.69 -2.89 13.92
CA SER A 58 3.37 -4.04 14.51
C SER A 58 2.59 -5.34 14.29
N GLU A 59 1.28 -5.32 14.44
CA GLU A 59 0.43 -6.49 14.17
C GLU A 59 0.41 -6.84 12.69
N ARG A 60 0.34 -5.85 11.79
CA ARG A 60 0.42 -6.05 10.34
C ARG A 60 1.72 -6.76 9.95
N PHE A 61 2.87 -6.19 10.34
CA PHE A 61 4.18 -6.78 10.06
C PHE A 61 4.31 -8.18 10.67
N ARG A 62 3.81 -8.41 11.89
CA ARG A 62 3.88 -9.72 12.52
C ARG A 62 3.04 -10.78 11.80
N ILE A 63 1.87 -10.42 11.28
CA ILE A 63 1.06 -11.34 10.47
C ILE A 63 1.80 -11.69 9.19
N LEU A 64 2.33 -10.68 8.48
CA LEU A 64 3.05 -10.89 7.23
C LEU A 64 4.31 -11.73 7.42
N GLU A 65 5.11 -11.46 8.46
CA GLU A 65 6.32 -12.21 8.75
C GLU A 65 6.04 -13.72 8.91
N ILE A 66 4.91 -14.07 9.54
CA ILE A 66 4.52 -15.47 9.79
C ILE A 66 3.85 -16.10 8.57
N LYS A 67 3.01 -15.35 7.84
CA LYS A 67 2.07 -15.90 6.85
C LYS A 67 2.44 -15.61 5.40
N GLU A 68 3.12 -14.49 5.16
CA GLU A 68 3.36 -13.91 3.83
C GLU A 68 4.80 -13.32 3.77
N PRO A 69 5.87 -14.13 3.94
CA PRO A 69 7.23 -13.62 4.12
C PRO A 69 7.77 -12.80 2.93
N LEU A 70 7.31 -13.08 1.71
CA LEU A 70 7.64 -12.28 0.53
C LEU A 70 7.01 -10.89 0.59
N LEU A 71 5.73 -10.81 0.97
CA LEU A 71 5.03 -9.55 1.16
C LEU A 71 5.58 -8.76 2.36
N TYR A 72 5.97 -9.46 3.43
CA TYR A 72 6.67 -8.85 4.56
C TYR A 72 7.93 -8.13 4.09
N THR A 73 8.77 -8.82 3.31
CA THR A 73 10.02 -8.25 2.78
C THR A 73 9.73 -7.02 1.91
N ALA A 74 8.78 -7.14 0.98
CA ALA A 74 8.38 -6.04 0.11
C ALA A 74 7.89 -4.80 0.89
N LEU A 75 7.16 -5.01 2.00
CA LEU A 75 6.66 -3.93 2.84
C LEU A 75 7.76 -3.33 3.73
N ASP A 76 8.67 -4.16 4.24
CA ASP A 76 9.78 -3.71 5.11
C ASP A 76 10.78 -2.85 4.33
N ASP A 77 11.05 -3.18 3.06
CA ASP A 77 11.92 -2.42 2.16
C ASP A 77 11.50 -0.94 2.05
N VAL A 78 10.18 -0.67 2.05
CA VAL A 78 9.63 0.68 1.94
C VAL A 78 9.27 1.30 3.28
N TRP A 79 9.32 0.54 4.37
CA TRP A 79 8.96 1.02 5.71
C TRP A 79 9.89 2.14 6.21
N GLY A 80 11.19 2.04 5.89
CA GLY A 80 12.16 3.10 6.16
C GLY A 80 11.78 4.41 5.48
N LEU A 81 11.41 4.34 4.21
CA LEU A 81 11.02 5.48 3.38
C LEU A 81 9.75 6.16 3.90
N TYR A 82 8.75 5.37 4.33
CA TYR A 82 7.55 5.89 4.98
C TYR A 82 7.89 6.71 6.22
N ARG A 83 8.68 6.17 7.15
CA ARG A 83 9.04 6.86 8.40
C ARG A 83 9.84 8.14 8.13
N ASP A 84 10.71 8.09 7.14
CA ASP A 84 11.49 9.24 6.71
C ASP A 84 10.62 10.35 6.11
N SER A 85 9.50 10.04 5.45
CA SER A 85 8.61 11.04 4.84
C SER A 85 8.07 12.12 5.81
N TYR A 86 8.04 11.83 7.11
CA TYR A 86 7.63 12.79 8.13
C TYR A 86 8.74 13.76 8.52
N SER A 87 10.00 13.34 8.46
CA SER A 87 11.14 14.04 9.05
C SER A 87 12.18 14.52 8.02
N LYS A 88 12.13 14.01 6.79
CA LYS A 88 13.06 14.32 5.71
C LYS A 88 12.32 14.91 4.49
N PRO A 89 13.03 15.65 3.61
CA PRO A 89 12.49 16.03 2.31
C PRO A 89 12.07 14.79 1.51
N ALA A 90 10.91 14.84 0.85
CA ALA A 90 10.45 13.75 0.01
C ALA A 90 11.14 13.78 -1.35
N LEU A 91 11.61 12.62 -1.80
CA LEU A 91 12.30 12.43 -3.08
C LEU A 91 11.35 11.79 -4.08
N GLU A 92 11.48 12.12 -5.37
CA GLU A 92 10.67 11.46 -6.42
C GLU A 92 10.94 9.97 -6.50
N GLU A 93 12.18 9.54 -6.26
CA GLU A 93 12.56 8.13 -6.17
C GLU A 93 11.75 7.37 -5.10
N THR A 94 11.40 8.04 -3.99
CA THR A 94 10.53 7.47 -2.97
C THR A 94 9.14 7.19 -3.53
N VAL A 95 8.58 8.13 -4.30
CA VAL A 95 7.28 7.96 -4.95
C VAL A 95 7.29 6.76 -5.90
N THR A 96 8.31 6.67 -6.77
CA THR A 96 8.50 5.53 -7.68
C THR A 96 8.57 4.21 -6.91
N THR A 97 9.39 4.16 -5.85
CA THR A 97 9.54 2.94 -5.04
C THR A 97 8.21 2.46 -4.44
N PHE A 98 7.36 3.39 -3.96
CA PHE A 98 6.04 3.03 -3.46
C PHE A 98 5.11 2.52 -4.56
N MET A 99 5.08 3.16 -5.73
CA MET A 99 4.25 2.73 -6.85
C MET A 99 4.66 1.35 -7.34
N ASP A 100 5.96 1.14 -7.56
CA ASP A 100 6.51 -0.15 -7.99
C ASP A 100 6.19 -1.25 -6.97
N THR A 101 6.28 -0.95 -5.67
CA THR A 101 5.93 -1.88 -4.61
C THR A 101 4.44 -2.24 -4.63
N ILE A 102 3.56 -1.26 -4.80
CA ILE A 102 2.11 -1.49 -4.93
C ILE A 102 1.81 -2.37 -6.15
N HIS A 103 2.38 -2.03 -7.32
CA HIS A 103 2.18 -2.79 -8.55
C HIS A 103 2.68 -4.22 -8.44
N ARG A 104 3.88 -4.41 -7.88
CA ARG A 104 4.44 -5.74 -7.60
C ARG A 104 3.51 -6.56 -6.71
N ILE A 105 3.02 -5.98 -5.60
CA ILE A 105 2.11 -6.69 -4.69
C ILE A 105 0.83 -7.11 -5.41
N ILE A 106 0.25 -6.25 -6.25
CA ILE A 106 -0.95 -6.55 -7.03
C ILE A 106 -0.70 -7.69 -8.03
N GLN A 107 0.46 -7.69 -8.69
CA GLN A 107 0.80 -8.69 -9.70
C GLN A 107 1.17 -10.05 -9.11
N GLU A 108 1.84 -10.07 -7.95
CA GLU A 108 2.35 -11.28 -7.31
C GLU A 108 1.33 -11.97 -6.38
N ASN A 109 0.16 -11.35 -6.16
CA ASN A 109 -0.86 -11.90 -5.27
C ASN A 109 -2.21 -12.03 -5.96
N GLU A 110 -2.95 -13.07 -5.56
CA GLU A 110 -4.33 -13.30 -5.97
C GLU A 110 -5.30 -12.65 -4.96
N HIS A 111 -6.60 -12.79 -5.22
CA HIS A 111 -7.71 -12.30 -4.38
C HIS A 111 -8.01 -10.80 -4.41
N PHE A 112 -7.27 -10.02 -5.19
CA PHE A 112 -7.66 -8.63 -5.47
C PHE A 112 -8.89 -8.55 -6.36
N SER A 113 -9.71 -7.53 -6.13
CA SER A 113 -10.82 -7.24 -7.01
C SER A 113 -10.34 -6.74 -8.37
N GLN A 114 -11.23 -6.79 -9.36
CA GLN A 114 -10.94 -6.30 -10.70
C GLN A 114 -10.44 -4.84 -10.68
N LYS A 115 -11.08 -3.97 -9.87
CA LYS A 115 -10.70 -2.56 -9.76
C LYS A 115 -9.26 -2.38 -9.30
N ILE A 116 -8.82 -3.17 -8.33
CA ILE A 116 -7.43 -3.15 -7.83
C ILE A 116 -6.49 -3.70 -8.90
N THR A 117 -6.83 -4.80 -9.56
CA THR A 117 -5.96 -5.39 -10.59
C THR A 117 -5.71 -4.45 -11.77
N GLU A 118 -6.71 -3.66 -12.17
CA GLU A 118 -6.62 -2.69 -13.27
C GLU A 118 -5.58 -1.57 -13.01
N ILE A 119 -5.24 -1.29 -11.74
CA ILE A 119 -4.19 -0.30 -11.39
C ILE A 119 -2.80 -0.76 -11.87
N SER A 120 -2.53 -2.06 -11.87
CA SER A 120 -1.23 -2.61 -12.28
C SER A 120 -1.05 -2.72 -13.80
N THR A 121 -2.10 -2.39 -14.57
CA THR A 121 -2.12 -2.44 -16.04
C THR A 121 -2.06 -1.07 -16.71
N ARG A 122 -2.01 0.01 -15.92
CA ARG A 122 -1.96 1.41 -16.37
C ARG A 122 -0.56 1.97 -16.21
#